data_AF-A0A537Q913-F1
#
_entry.id   AF-A0A537Q913-F1
#
_cell.length_a   1.000
_cell.length_b   1.000
_cell.length_c   1.000
_cell.angle_alpha   90.00
_cell.angle_beta   90.00
_cell.angle_gamma   90.00
#
_symmetry.space_group_name_H-M   'P 1'
#
loop_
_entity.id
_entity.type
_entity.pdbx_description
1 polymer ?
#
loop_
_entity_poly.entity_id
_entity_poly.type
_entity_poly.pdbx_seq_one_letter_code
_entity_poly.pdbx_strand_id
1 'polypeptide(L)'
;GMVRGRPRYNFVMGVESGMPADPDLLPILRKLALKDARWQVTAIGRAEIWRLHRRAAELGGDLRTGLEDTFYLPDGSKASSNGPLVEMLANYARDAGRAVASPAEAREMLVLVKQAA
;
A
#
# COMPACT_ATOMS: atom_id res chain seq x y z
N GLY A 1 -16.43 11.02 19.07
CA GLY A 1 -15.43 11.38 18.04
C GLY A 1 -16.07 11.37 16.66
N MET A 2 -15.44 12.00 15.66
CA MET A 2 -15.98 12.17 14.29
C MET A 2 -15.94 10.90 13.41
N VAL A 3 -15.12 9.91 13.78
CA VAL A 3 -14.99 8.62 13.07
C VAL A 3 -15.32 7.48 14.02
N ARG A 4 -16.09 6.49 13.55
CA ARG A 4 -16.38 5.26 14.29
C ARG A 4 -15.31 4.20 14.01
N GLY A 5 -14.89 3.48 15.04
CA GLY A 5 -13.82 2.46 14.93
C GLY A 5 -12.43 3.07 14.78
N ARG A 6 -11.45 2.24 14.38
CA ARG A 6 -10.08 2.71 14.10
C ARG A 6 -10.01 3.27 12.67
N PRO A 7 -9.41 4.46 12.45
CA PRO A 7 -9.21 4.98 11.11
C PRO A 7 -8.24 4.07 10.35
N ARG A 8 -8.26 4.19 9.02
CA ARG A 8 -7.28 3.59 8.13
C ARG A 8 -6.50 4.72 7.48
N TYR A 9 -5.18 4.67 7.56
CA TYR A 9 -4.32 5.71 7.02
C TYR A 9 -3.87 5.34 5.60
N ASN A 10 -3.93 6.28 4.68
CA ASN A 10 -3.28 6.18 3.38
C ASN A 10 -2.23 7.28 3.27
N PHE A 11 -0.95 6.91 3.23
CA PHE A 11 0.13 7.85 3.00
C PHE A 11 0.33 7.98 1.49
N VAL A 12 -0.06 9.13 0.93
CA VAL A 12 0.13 9.42 -0.50
C VAL A 12 1.49 10.08 -0.68
N MET A 13 2.36 9.42 -1.44
CA MET A 13 3.78 9.79 -1.57
C MET A 13 4.20 9.77 -3.04
N GLY A 14 5.09 10.69 -3.43
CA GLY A 14 5.61 10.83 -4.80
C GLY A 14 4.80 11.77 -5.71
N VAL A 15 3.73 12.39 -5.22
CA VAL A 15 3.04 13.48 -5.93
C VAL A 15 3.91 14.73 -5.88
N GLU A 16 4.03 15.45 -7.00
CA GLU A 16 4.72 16.74 -7.06
C GLU A 16 4.14 17.71 -6.01
N SER A 17 5.01 18.44 -5.29
CA SER A 17 4.62 19.26 -4.12
C SER A 17 4.01 18.50 -2.92
N GLY A 18 4.00 17.16 -2.96
CA GLY A 18 3.58 16.30 -1.86
C GLY A 18 4.75 15.74 -1.04
N MET A 19 4.47 14.70 -0.26
CA MET A 19 5.51 13.96 0.45
C MET A 19 6.34 13.15 -0.56
N PRO A 20 7.68 13.15 -0.48
CA PRO A 20 8.50 12.37 -1.41
C PRO A 20 8.26 10.87 -1.23
N ALA A 21 8.52 10.09 -2.28
CA ALA A 21 8.48 8.63 -2.25
C ALA A 21 9.71 8.04 -1.52
N ASP A 22 9.86 8.36 -0.24
CA ASP A 22 11.01 8.01 0.61
C ASP A 22 10.63 6.92 1.65
N PRO A 23 11.20 5.70 1.56
CA PRO A 23 10.99 4.63 2.52
C PRO A 23 11.31 4.99 3.98
N ASP A 24 12.28 5.88 4.21
CA ASP A 24 12.76 6.23 5.55
C ASP A 24 11.78 7.13 6.32
N LEU A 25 10.79 7.69 5.63
CA LEU A 25 9.69 8.42 6.26
C LEU A 25 8.66 7.49 6.92
N LEU A 26 8.54 6.23 6.49
CA LEU A 26 7.48 5.33 6.98
C LEU A 26 7.55 5.08 8.50
N PRO A 27 8.72 4.83 9.13
CA PRO A 27 8.81 4.73 10.60
C PRO A 27 8.34 5.99 11.34
N ILE A 28 8.55 7.18 10.76
CA ILE A 28 8.12 8.45 11.35
C ILE A 28 6.59 8.56 11.27
N LEU A 29 6.02 8.31 10.08
CA LEU A 29 4.57 8.35 9.86
C LEU A 29 3.83 7.34 10.76
N ARG A 30 4.39 6.13 10.94
CA ARG A 30 3.83 5.12 11.83
C ARG A 30 3.81 5.53 13.31
N LYS A 31 4.76 6.37 13.74
CA LYS A 31 4.75 6.95 15.11
C LYS A 31 3.67 8.02 15.28
N LEU A 32 3.29 8.70 14.20
CA LEU A 32 2.26 9.75 14.19
C LEU A 32 0.84 9.19 13.99
N ALA A 33 0.71 8.07 13.28
CA ALA A 33 -0.55 7.37 13.13
C ALA A 33 -1.05 6.79 14.46
N LEU A 34 -2.37 6.68 14.60
CA LEU A 34 -2.97 6.06 15.77
C LEU A 34 -2.46 4.61 15.93
N LYS A 35 -2.07 4.25 17.15
CA LYS A 35 -1.58 2.91 17.47
C LYS A 35 -2.57 1.83 17.01
N ASP A 36 -2.04 0.76 16.43
CA ASP A 36 -2.74 -0.37 15.77
C ASP A 36 -3.82 0.00 14.73
N ALA A 37 -3.82 1.23 14.20
CA ALA A 37 -4.58 1.55 13.00
C ALA A 37 -3.93 0.87 11.79
N ARG A 38 -4.75 0.37 10.86
CA ARG A 38 -4.23 -0.11 9.58
C ARG A 38 -3.74 1.06 8.74
N TRP A 39 -2.72 0.80 7.94
CA TRP A 39 -2.12 1.83 7.09
C TRP A 39 -1.63 1.22 5.80
N GLN A 40 -1.53 2.06 4.77
CA GLN A 40 -1.00 1.72 3.45
C GLN A 40 -0.26 2.92 2.86
N VAL A 41 0.37 2.69 1.71
CA VAL A 41 0.98 3.73 0.89
C VAL A 41 0.34 3.73 -0.50
N THR A 42 -0.04 4.90 -0.99
CA THR A 42 -0.23 5.16 -2.41
C THR A 42 1.04 5.82 -2.93
N ALA A 43 1.78 5.13 -3.78
CA ALA A 43 3.08 5.59 -4.27
C ALA A 43 2.97 5.97 -5.75
N ILE A 44 3.10 7.27 -6.04
CA ILE A 44 3.01 7.83 -7.38
C ILE A 44 4.43 8.01 -7.93
N GLY A 45 4.72 7.44 -9.11
CA GLY A 45 6.05 7.55 -9.69
C GLY A 45 6.47 6.40 -10.59
N ARG A 46 7.78 6.21 -10.76
CA ARG A 46 8.40 5.23 -11.68
C ARG A 46 9.16 4.13 -10.96
N ALA A 47 10.49 4.22 -10.89
CA ALA A 47 11.35 3.18 -10.34
C ALA A 47 11.51 3.34 -8.82
N GLU A 48 11.50 4.58 -8.34
CA GLU A 48 11.71 4.99 -6.95
C GLU A 48 10.64 4.46 -5.99
N ILE A 49 9.40 4.31 -6.47
CA ILE A 49 8.27 3.84 -5.64
C ILE A 49 8.40 2.37 -5.22
N TRP A 50 9.19 1.57 -5.93
CA TRP A 50 9.29 0.13 -5.67
C TRP A 50 9.99 -0.17 -4.36
N ARG A 51 10.98 0.65 -3.97
CA ARG A 51 11.60 0.56 -2.64
C ARG A 51 10.64 0.94 -1.53
N LEU A 52 9.76 1.91 -1.78
CA LEU A 52 8.73 2.34 -0.84
C LEU A 52 7.68 1.24 -0.61
N HIS A 53 7.23 0.55 -1.66
CA HIS A 53 6.33 -0.60 -1.52
C HIS A 53 6.97 -1.76 -0.75
N ARG A 54 8.24 -2.10 -1.04
CA ARG A 54 8.96 -3.14 -0.29
C ARG A 54 9.03 -2.78 1.19
N ARG A 55 9.41 -1.54 1.52
CA ARG A 55 9.48 -1.07 2.91
C ARG A 55 8.12 -1.08 3.61
N ALA A 56 7.05 -0.73 2.88
CA ALA A 56 5.70 -0.81 3.42
C ALA A 56 5.33 -2.27 3.78
N ALA A 57 5.70 -3.24 2.94
CA ALA A 57 5.46 -4.66 3.20
C ALA A 57 6.18 -5.15 4.45
N GLU A 58 7.48 -4.84 4.57
CA GLU A 58 8.34 -5.17 5.73
C GLU A 58 7.81 -4.60 7.04
N LEU A 59 7.24 -3.38 7.00
CA LEU A 59 6.72 -2.70 8.18
C LEU A 59 5.27 -3.09 8.53
N GLY A 60 4.67 -4.03 7.79
CA GLY A 60 3.33 -4.54 8.04
C GLY A 60 2.19 -3.68 7.49
N GLY A 61 2.46 -2.80 6.53
CA GLY A 61 1.42 -2.02 5.84
C GLY A 61 0.62 -2.86 4.85
N ASP A 62 -0.62 -2.45 4.55
CA ASP A 62 -1.33 -2.95 3.38
C ASP A 62 -0.70 -2.36 2.11
N LEU A 63 -0.77 -3.09 0.99
CA LEU A 63 -0.13 -2.70 -0.26
C LEU A 63 -1.18 -2.30 -1.29
N ARG A 64 -0.93 -1.20 -2.01
CA ARG A 64 -1.75 -0.69 -3.10
C ARG A 64 -0.87 -0.45 -4.32
N THR A 65 -1.37 -0.84 -5.50
CA THR A 65 -0.78 -0.46 -6.79
C THR A 65 -1.88 -0.44 -7.85
N GLY A 66 -1.55 0.10 -9.00
CA GLY A 66 -2.35 0.05 -10.21
C GLY A 66 -1.86 1.07 -11.22
N LEU A 67 -2.40 1.00 -12.44
CA LEU A 67 -2.11 1.96 -13.51
C LEU A 67 -2.56 3.39 -13.17
N GLU A 68 -3.37 3.57 -12.11
CA GLU A 68 -3.66 4.88 -11.51
C GLU A 68 -2.42 5.52 -10.87
N ASP A 69 -1.56 4.70 -10.27
CA ASP A 69 -0.44 5.16 -9.44
C ASP A 69 0.90 5.11 -10.22
N THR A 70 1.09 4.09 -11.07
CA THR A 70 2.30 3.92 -11.89
C THR A 70 2.04 3.14 -13.18
N PHE A 71 2.81 3.45 -14.22
CA PHE A 71 2.84 2.66 -15.45
C PHE A 71 4.08 1.75 -15.56
N TYR A 72 5.00 1.77 -14.59
CA TYR A 72 6.36 1.23 -14.78
C TYR A 72 6.69 0.15 -13.78
N LEU A 73 7.18 -1.00 -14.24
CA LEU A 73 7.74 -2.10 -13.44
C LEU A 73 9.11 -1.71 -12.83
N PRO A 74 9.65 -2.49 -11.88
CA PRO A 74 10.92 -2.18 -11.21
C PRO A 74 12.13 -2.04 -12.14
N ASP A 75 12.10 -2.72 -13.29
CA ASP A 75 13.13 -2.64 -14.32
C ASP A 75 12.98 -1.42 -15.25
N GLY A 76 11.95 -0.59 -15.02
CA GLY A 76 11.64 0.60 -15.83
C GLY A 76 10.82 0.31 -17.08
N SER A 77 10.47 -0.95 -17.37
CA SER A 77 9.57 -1.32 -18.46
C SER A 77 8.12 -0.90 -18.13
N LYS A 78 7.28 -0.70 -19.16
CA LYS A 78 5.86 -0.39 -18.93
C LYS A 78 5.08 -1.65 -18.60
N ALA A 79 4.22 -1.58 -17.58
CA ALA A 79 3.28 -2.64 -17.26
C ALA A 79 2.24 -2.78 -18.38
N SER A 80 1.94 -4.01 -18.78
CA SER A 80 0.93 -4.32 -19.80
C SER A 80 -0.52 -4.22 -19.27
N SER A 81 -0.70 -4.33 -17.96
CA SER A 81 -1.98 -4.23 -17.25
C SER A 81 -1.72 -4.02 -15.75
N ASN A 82 -2.78 -3.99 -14.93
CA ASN A 82 -2.63 -4.01 -13.47
C ASN A 82 -2.03 -5.33 -12.94
N GLY A 83 -2.16 -6.45 -13.68
CA GLY A 83 -1.75 -7.78 -13.22
C GLY A 83 -0.27 -7.86 -12.81
N PRO A 84 0.68 -7.49 -13.69
CA PRO A 84 2.10 -7.47 -13.35
C PRO A 84 2.45 -6.59 -12.13
N LEU A 85 1.77 -5.46 -11.95
CA LEU A 85 1.96 -4.59 -10.79
C LEU A 85 1.52 -5.29 -9.49
N VAL A 86 0.34 -5.92 -9.53
CA VAL A 86 -0.21 -6.68 -8.39
C VAL A 86 0.69 -7.87 -8.05
N GLU A 87 1.21 -8.58 -9.05
CA GLU A 87 2.14 -9.69 -8.86
C GLU A 87 3.42 -9.25 -8.15
N MET A 88 3.98 -8.08 -8.52
CA MET A 88 5.13 -7.51 -7.83
C MET A 88 4.86 -7.25 -6.35
N LEU A 89 3.71 -6.64 -6.01
CA LEU A 89 3.33 -6.40 -4.62
C LEU A 89 3.05 -7.70 -3.85
N ALA A 90 2.42 -8.68 -4.49
CA ALA A 90 2.21 -10.00 -3.89
C ALA A 90 3.54 -10.67 -3.54
N ASN A 91 4.56 -10.53 -4.41
CA ASN A 91 5.92 -11.01 -4.13
C ASN A 91 6.55 -10.27 -2.94
N TYR A 92 6.43 -8.94 -2.85
CA TYR A 92 6.92 -8.20 -1.68
C TYR A 92 6.23 -8.59 -0.37
N ALA A 93 4.94 -8.89 -0.41
CA ALA A 93 4.24 -9.42 0.76
C ALA A 93 4.83 -10.78 1.19
N ARG A 94 5.07 -11.69 0.22
CA ARG A 94 5.69 -13.00 0.50
C ARG A 94 7.13 -12.90 0.99
N ASP A 95 7.94 -12.03 0.37
CA ASP A 95 9.32 -11.72 0.82
C ASP A 95 9.34 -11.25 2.28
N ALA A 96 8.32 -10.48 2.70
CA ALA A 96 8.14 -10.03 4.08
C ALA A 96 7.52 -11.10 5.02
N GLY A 97 7.37 -12.35 4.56
CA GLY A 97 6.81 -13.45 5.34
C GLY A 97 5.29 -13.39 5.52
N ARG A 98 4.56 -12.68 4.64
CA ARG A 98 3.11 -12.47 4.73
C ARG A 98 2.37 -13.14 3.57
N ALA A 99 1.10 -13.49 3.81
CA ALA A 99 0.18 -13.97 2.78
C ALA A 99 -0.67 -12.83 2.21
N VAL A 100 -1.14 -12.99 0.97
CA VAL A 100 -2.10 -12.07 0.35
C VAL A 100 -3.51 -12.48 0.76
N ALA A 101 -4.27 -11.53 1.33
CA ALA A 101 -5.65 -11.77 1.73
C ALA A 101 -6.57 -11.95 0.52
N SER A 102 -7.44 -12.95 0.59
CA SER A 102 -8.61 -13.08 -0.27
C SER A 102 -9.59 -11.91 -0.05
N PRO A 103 -10.51 -11.65 -0.99
CA PRO A 103 -11.56 -10.67 -0.77
C PRO A 103 -12.45 -10.96 0.45
N ALA A 104 -12.60 -12.21 0.87
CA ALA A 104 -13.38 -12.57 2.06
C ALA A 104 -12.63 -12.14 3.33
N GLU A 105 -11.37 -12.55 3.47
CA GLU A 105 -10.50 -12.15 4.59
C GLU A 105 -10.34 -10.62 4.65
N ALA A 106 -10.16 -9.95 3.50
CA ALA A 106 -10.06 -8.50 3.45
C ALA A 106 -11.33 -7.81 3.99
N ARG A 107 -12.53 -8.33 3.73
CA ARG A 107 -13.79 -7.78 4.28
C ARG A 107 -13.86 -7.93 5.79
N GLU A 108 -13.44 -9.07 6.33
CA GLU A 108 -13.37 -9.32 7.77
C GLU A 108 -12.36 -8.39 8.43
N MET A 109 -11.14 -8.30 7.89
CA MET A 109 -10.08 -7.42 8.40
C MET A 109 -10.46 -5.93 8.34
N LEU A 110 -11.25 -5.53 7.34
CA LEU A 110 -11.71 -4.15 7.14
C LEU A 110 -13.03 -3.83 7.85
N VAL A 111 -13.66 -4.84 8.48
CA VAL A 111 -14.96 -4.73 9.14
C VAL A 111 -16.02 -4.15 8.19
N LEU A 112 -16.03 -4.65 6.95
CA LEU A 112 -17.01 -4.23 5.94
C LEU A 112 -18.30 -5.01 6.11
N VAL A 113 -19.42 -4.31 6.21
CA VAL A 113 -20.74 -4.93 6.16
C VAL A 113 -20.97 -5.46 4.74
N LYS A 114 -21.45 -6.71 4.62
CA LYS A 114 -21.80 -7.30 3.32
C LYS A 114 -22.81 -6.38 2.65
N GLN A 115 -22.49 -5.83 1.48
CA GLN A 115 -23.50 -5.13 0.69
C GLN A 115 -24.52 -6.17 0.22
N ALA A 116 -25.82 -5.86 0.39
CA ALA A 116 -26.88 -6.65 -0.21
C ALA A 116 -26.68 -6.63 -1.73
N ALA A 117 -26.81 -7.80 -2.35
CA ALA A 117 -26.72 -7.97 -3.80
C ALA A 117 -27.89 -7.32 -4.52
#